data_AF-A0A8T2JTU8-F1
#
_entry.id   AF-A0A8T2JTU8-F1
#
_cell.length_a   1.000
_cell.length_b   1.000
_cell.length_c   1.000
_cell.angle_alpha   90.00
_cell.angle_beta   90.00
_cell.angle_gamma   90.00
#
_symmetry.space_group_name_H-M   'P 1'
#
loop_
_entity.id
_entity.type
_entity.pdbx_description
1 polymer ?
#
loop_
_entity_poly.entity_id
_entity_poly.type
_entity_poly.pdbx_seq_one_letter_code
_entity_poly.pdbx_strand_id
1 'polypeptide(L)'
;MQGLFTLLFLCWVTEPSAAFPQSFQRNQNGSETFNRISITGQKSNISSLSVAPSNPGFLQIGDGCCLQFNFPEHSDGVIVISSGSADQNCDLAVSSLDTSVLQVLNVSRGSTGLPGYFLAHIHSEMPGTAALHMQLKLLGSQLEERNDFAINVVPQDDPGYVEFAAGHFSESPLLFALLPLLVVNKCAFGCKVDLDVLKGLKQRPYPVLLGIVGQFVLMPLYAYTLSLLLGLSQPLSLGLVVTCSSPGGGGGYLYSLLLGGDVTLAISMTLISTVAAVGLMPLSSFIYGHFLGVHQTLHIPFLKIVGTLLFIAIPISTGMVIKWRFPQVSRLLLLVIKPFSVLLMIGGLYMAYQMGSSLLSEVPPILIAAGLSVPLVGLLVGYVMSTCFRLPTTQCRTVSIEVGVQNSLLALAVLQLSFNRAEADLSSQAPFLVALSGTSEMLLIVLLHSVYVKLRDRH
;
A
#
# COMPACT_ATOMS: atom_id res chain seq x y z
N MET A 1 12.50 13.13 4.02
CA MET A 1 11.41 13.87 4.71
C MET A 1 10.10 13.87 3.92
N GLN A 2 10.09 14.08 2.59
CA GLN A 2 8.87 14.10 1.75
C GLN A 2 8.02 12.81 1.78
N GLY A 3 8.62 11.61 1.80
CA GLY A 3 7.85 10.36 1.90
C GLY A 3 7.04 10.20 3.20
N LEU A 4 7.51 10.76 4.32
CA LEU A 4 6.77 10.75 5.59
C LEU A 4 5.55 11.68 5.52
N PHE A 5 5.61 12.77 4.75
CA PHE A 5 4.53 13.75 4.62
C PHE A 5 3.33 13.21 3.84
N THR A 6 3.58 12.53 2.71
CA THR A 6 2.54 11.87 1.91
C THR A 6 1.87 10.77 2.72
N LEU A 7 2.66 9.97 3.44
CA LEU A 7 2.18 8.94 4.39
C LEU A 7 1.18 9.46 5.44
N LEU A 8 1.46 10.62 6.04
CA LEU A 8 0.74 11.15 7.19
C LEU A 8 -0.57 11.85 6.79
N PHE A 9 -0.59 12.45 5.60
CA PHE A 9 -1.81 12.97 4.99
C PHE A 9 -2.71 11.84 4.47
N LEU A 10 -2.12 10.86 3.78
CA LEU A 10 -2.82 9.65 3.34
C LEU A 10 -3.39 8.86 4.54
N CYS A 11 -2.68 8.82 5.69
CA CYS A 11 -3.13 8.21 6.96
C CYS A 11 -4.45 8.80 7.53
N TRP A 12 -4.95 9.92 7.00
CA TRP A 12 -6.15 10.56 7.53
C TRP A 12 -7.23 10.79 6.46
N VAL A 13 -6.86 11.09 5.21
CA VAL A 13 -7.84 11.54 4.21
C VAL A 13 -8.41 10.43 3.34
N THR A 14 -7.69 9.34 3.05
CA THR A 14 -7.85 8.35 1.94
C THR A 14 -6.76 8.48 0.85
N GLU A 15 -6.56 7.35 0.15
CA GLU A 15 -5.48 6.89 -0.75
C GLU A 15 -5.03 7.80 -1.91
N PRO A 16 -3.83 7.56 -2.55
CA PRO A 16 -3.27 6.26 -2.93
C PRO A 16 -1.78 6.04 -2.64
N SER A 17 -1.46 4.76 -2.81
CA SER A 17 -0.18 4.13 -3.21
C SER A 17 1.10 4.52 -2.48
N ALA A 18 1.81 3.45 -2.11
CA ALA A 18 3.03 3.48 -1.35
C ALA A 18 4.14 4.29 -2.04
N ALA A 19 4.78 5.20 -1.29
CA ALA A 19 6.11 5.69 -1.62
C ALA A 19 6.97 5.78 -0.34
N PHE A 20 8.14 5.12 -0.39
CA PHE A 20 9.32 5.49 0.39
C PHE A 20 10.43 5.83 -0.62
N PRO A 21 11.24 6.88 -0.39
CA PRO A 21 12.34 7.23 -1.28
C PRO A 21 13.59 6.41 -0.94
N GLN A 22 14.22 5.80 -1.94
CA GLN A 22 15.66 5.61 -1.95
C GLN A 22 16.29 6.77 -2.73
N SER A 23 17.14 7.52 -2.05
CA SER A 23 17.84 8.71 -2.55
C SER A 23 18.87 8.35 -3.61
N PHE A 24 18.85 9.03 -4.76
CA PHE A 24 20.08 9.29 -5.54
C PHE A 24 19.98 10.67 -6.22
N GLN A 25 21.00 11.52 -6.03
CA GLN A 25 21.11 12.84 -6.62
C GLN A 25 21.25 12.76 -8.15
N ARG A 26 20.44 13.54 -8.88
CA ARG A 26 20.62 13.81 -10.30
C ARG A 26 21.28 15.18 -10.47
N ASN A 27 22.50 15.21 -11.02
CA ASN A 27 23.06 16.43 -11.58
C ASN A 27 22.31 16.77 -12.86
N GLN A 28 21.87 18.02 -12.96
CA GLN A 28 21.27 18.60 -14.15
C GLN A 28 22.30 18.70 -15.28
N ASN A 29 21.92 18.25 -16.47
CA ASN A 29 22.16 18.98 -17.71
C ASN A 29 21.28 18.38 -18.81
N GLY A 30 20.56 19.25 -19.50
CA GLY A 30 19.67 18.88 -20.59
C GLY A 30 20.44 18.53 -21.87
N SER A 31 20.06 17.40 -22.46
CA SER A 31 20.06 17.19 -23.91
C SER A 31 19.21 15.97 -24.22
N GLU A 32 18.28 16.13 -25.16
CA GLU A 32 17.48 15.04 -25.72
C GLU A 32 18.41 13.92 -26.20
N THR A 33 18.26 12.72 -25.63
CA THR A 33 18.99 11.53 -26.08
C THR A 33 18.07 10.31 -25.99
N PHE A 34 17.90 9.64 -27.13
CA PHE A 34 17.27 8.32 -27.23
C PHE A 34 17.80 7.39 -26.12
N ASN A 35 16.89 6.75 -25.38
CA ASN A 35 17.22 5.77 -24.34
C ASN A 35 17.89 4.54 -24.96
N ARG A 36 19.22 4.57 -25.09
CA ARG A 36 20.06 3.37 -25.27
C ARG A 36 20.11 2.64 -23.93
N ILE A 37 19.27 1.62 -23.75
CA ILE A 37 19.45 0.67 -22.65
C ILE A 37 20.56 -0.30 -23.06
N SER A 38 21.79 0.03 -22.70
CA SER A 38 22.93 -0.90 -22.81
C SER A 38 22.90 -1.79 -21.57
N ILE A 39 22.74 -3.11 -21.75
CA ILE A 39 22.82 -4.09 -20.66
C ILE A 39 24.29 -4.18 -20.23
N THR A 40 24.71 -3.27 -19.35
CA THR A 40 25.94 -3.41 -18.56
C THR A 40 25.59 -4.13 -17.26
N GLY A 41 26.15 -5.32 -17.05
CA GLY A 41 25.88 -6.17 -15.88
C GLY A 41 26.08 -5.41 -14.56
N GLN A 42 25.00 -5.28 -13.78
CA GLN A 42 25.05 -4.72 -12.45
C GLN A 42 25.35 -5.85 -11.46
N LYS A 43 26.47 -5.76 -10.73
CA LYS A 43 26.78 -6.65 -9.60
C LYS A 43 25.73 -6.47 -8.51
N SER A 44 24.88 -7.48 -8.31
CA SER A 44 24.17 -7.67 -7.04
C SER A 44 24.86 -8.80 -6.26
N ASN A 45 25.28 -8.48 -5.04
CA ASN A 45 25.82 -9.44 -4.08
C ASN A 45 24.73 -10.46 -3.72
N ILE A 46 24.71 -11.60 -4.40
CA ILE A 46 23.98 -12.79 -3.98
C ILE A 46 24.95 -13.96 -4.05
N SER A 47 25.35 -14.43 -2.87
CA SER A 47 26.08 -15.68 -2.69
C SER A 47 25.15 -16.86 -2.99
N SER A 48 25.20 -17.36 -4.21
CA SER A 48 24.70 -18.70 -4.56
C SER A 48 25.53 -19.26 -5.72
N LEU A 49 26.01 -20.50 -5.55
CA LEU A 49 26.99 -21.23 -6.36
C LEU A 49 26.95 -20.91 -7.87
N SER A 50 28.02 -20.28 -8.38
CA SER A 50 28.34 -20.30 -9.81
C SER A 50 29.21 -21.53 -10.11
N VAL A 51 28.68 -22.46 -10.90
CA VAL A 51 29.52 -23.43 -11.62
C VAL A 51 30.02 -22.70 -12.86
N ALA A 52 31.30 -22.34 -12.89
CA ALA A 52 31.92 -21.76 -14.07
C ALA A 52 31.96 -22.81 -15.20
N PRO A 53 31.52 -22.50 -16.43
CA PRO A 53 31.65 -23.43 -17.55
C PRO A 53 33.13 -23.58 -17.95
N SER A 54 33.54 -24.82 -18.19
CA SER A 54 34.92 -25.25 -18.45
C SER A 54 35.43 -24.98 -19.88
N ASN A 55 34.81 -24.04 -20.61
CA ASN A 55 35.32 -23.55 -21.91
C ASN A 55 34.60 -22.23 -22.25
N PRO A 56 35.28 -21.07 -22.32
CA PRO A 56 34.67 -19.87 -22.85
C PRO A 56 34.59 -20.03 -24.37
N GLY A 57 33.42 -20.43 -24.87
CA GLY A 57 33.14 -20.43 -26.31
C GLY A 57 33.41 -19.06 -26.96
N PHE A 58 33.47 -18.99 -28.29
CA PHE A 58 33.76 -17.75 -29.00
C PHE A 58 32.67 -16.70 -28.80
N LEU A 59 31.40 -17.11 -28.62
CA LEU A 59 30.28 -16.20 -28.37
C LEU A 59 30.15 -15.81 -26.90
N GLN A 60 30.07 -14.50 -26.61
CA GLN A 60 29.84 -13.96 -25.27
C GLN A 60 28.83 -12.81 -25.28
N ILE A 61 28.08 -12.67 -24.19
CA ILE A 61 27.21 -11.52 -23.92
C ILE A 61 27.77 -10.82 -22.68
N GLY A 62 28.02 -9.51 -22.76
CA GLY A 62 28.63 -8.76 -21.67
C GLY A 62 30.07 -9.18 -21.37
N ASP A 63 30.39 -9.44 -20.11
CA ASP A 63 31.71 -9.90 -19.63
C ASP A 63 31.85 -11.44 -19.59
N GLY A 64 30.87 -12.17 -20.13
CA GLY A 64 30.87 -13.64 -20.20
C GLY A 64 30.67 -14.36 -18.87
N CYS A 65 30.46 -13.63 -17.75
CA CYS A 65 30.28 -14.22 -16.42
C CYS A 65 28.80 -14.53 -16.09
N CYS A 66 27.87 -13.92 -16.80
CA CYS A 66 26.43 -14.08 -16.60
C CYS A 66 25.80 -14.80 -17.81
N LEU A 67 25.03 -15.84 -17.54
CA LEU A 67 24.25 -16.58 -18.55
C LEU A 67 22.77 -16.17 -18.55
N GLN A 68 22.32 -15.45 -17.53
CA GLN A 68 20.94 -14.97 -17.39
C GLN A 68 20.91 -13.46 -17.27
N PHE A 69 20.04 -12.82 -18.04
CA PHE A 69 19.89 -11.36 -18.10
C PHE A 69 18.44 -10.96 -17.88
N ASN A 70 18.21 -9.88 -17.11
CA ASN A 70 16.86 -9.35 -16.91
C ASN A 70 16.52 -8.32 -17.99
N PHE A 71 15.30 -8.37 -18.50
CA PHE A 71 14.79 -7.47 -19.55
C PHE A 71 13.33 -7.08 -19.23
N PRO A 72 12.85 -5.86 -19.49
CA PRO A 72 11.47 -5.46 -19.17
C PRO A 72 10.45 -6.13 -20.11
N GLU A 73 9.22 -6.38 -19.67
CA GLU A 73 8.10 -6.82 -20.53
C GLU A 73 7.68 -5.72 -21.53
N HIS A 74 6.99 -6.06 -22.61
CA HIS A 74 6.50 -5.10 -23.64
C HIS A 74 7.51 -4.04 -24.14
N SER A 75 8.80 -4.39 -24.20
CA SER A 75 9.86 -3.42 -24.52
C SER A 75 10.75 -3.88 -25.67
N ASP A 76 11.23 -2.89 -26.43
CA ASP A 76 12.21 -3.10 -27.50
C ASP A 76 13.63 -2.93 -26.97
N GLY A 77 14.52 -3.85 -27.32
CA GLY A 77 15.89 -3.86 -26.85
C GLY A 77 16.90 -4.29 -27.88
N VAL A 78 18.18 -4.10 -27.55
CA VAL A 78 19.31 -4.57 -28.34
C VAL A 78 20.25 -5.34 -27.44
N ILE A 79 20.50 -6.60 -27.78
CA ILE A 79 21.53 -7.43 -27.14
C ILE A 79 22.82 -7.27 -27.95
N VAL A 80 23.91 -6.95 -27.27
CA VAL A 80 25.25 -6.94 -27.88
C VAL A 80 25.91 -8.28 -27.62
N ILE A 81 26.26 -8.98 -28.70
CA ILE A 81 26.89 -10.30 -28.66
C ILE A 81 28.29 -10.14 -29.26
N SER A 82 29.32 -10.40 -28.46
CA SER A 82 30.72 -10.41 -28.92
C SER A 82 31.12 -11.81 -29.39
N SER A 83 31.96 -11.86 -30.41
CA SER A 83 32.62 -13.06 -30.89
C SER A 83 34.14 -12.88 -30.74
N GLY A 84 34.80 -13.81 -30.04
CA GLY A 84 36.25 -13.87 -29.94
C GLY A 84 36.95 -14.27 -31.25
N SER A 85 36.20 -14.62 -32.30
CA SER A 85 36.74 -14.88 -33.63
C SER A 85 36.91 -13.55 -34.38
N ALA A 86 38.17 -13.17 -34.62
CA ALA A 86 38.54 -11.90 -35.27
C ALA A 86 38.26 -11.86 -36.79
N ASP A 87 37.61 -12.87 -37.35
CA ASP A 87 37.42 -13.03 -38.79
C ASP A 87 36.21 -12.22 -39.31
N GLN A 88 36.42 -11.45 -40.37
CA GLN A 88 35.45 -10.50 -40.92
C GLN A 88 34.24 -11.15 -41.62
N ASN A 89 34.14 -12.49 -41.66
CA ASN A 89 33.16 -13.25 -42.46
C ASN A 89 32.27 -14.22 -41.66
N CYS A 90 32.05 -13.98 -40.38
CA CYS A 90 31.14 -14.77 -39.55
C CYS A 90 29.70 -14.20 -39.52
N ASP A 91 28.69 -15.02 -39.81
CA ASP A 91 27.28 -14.68 -39.62
C ASP A 91 26.74 -15.29 -38.33
N LEU A 92 25.96 -14.53 -37.58
CA LEU A 92 25.31 -14.96 -36.35
C LEU A 92 23.80 -15.05 -36.57
N ALA A 93 23.24 -16.22 -36.31
CA ALA A 93 21.79 -16.40 -36.19
C ALA A 93 21.41 -16.50 -34.70
N VAL A 94 20.41 -15.73 -34.28
CA VAL A 94 19.88 -15.74 -32.91
C VAL A 94 18.37 -15.96 -33.00
N SER A 95 17.85 -16.91 -32.24
CA SER A 95 16.42 -17.17 -32.13
C SER A 95 16.03 -17.40 -30.67
N SER A 96 14.84 -16.95 -30.29
CA SER A 96 14.24 -17.29 -29.00
C SER A 96 13.52 -18.63 -29.10
N LEU A 97 13.67 -19.49 -28.09
CA LEU A 97 12.94 -20.75 -28.00
C LEU A 97 11.50 -20.57 -27.52
N ASP A 98 11.20 -19.44 -26.87
CA ASP A 98 9.85 -19.07 -26.44
C ASP A 98 9.46 -17.70 -27.00
N THR A 99 8.79 -17.71 -28.14
CA THR A 99 8.36 -16.50 -28.86
C THR A 99 7.18 -15.78 -28.21
N SER A 100 6.52 -16.40 -27.22
CA SER A 100 5.44 -15.78 -26.44
C SER A 100 5.97 -14.89 -25.31
N VAL A 101 7.26 -15.06 -24.96
CA VAL A 101 7.97 -14.28 -23.93
C VAL A 101 8.91 -13.28 -24.60
N LEU A 102 9.68 -13.71 -25.60
CA LEU A 102 10.68 -12.86 -26.27
C LEU A 102 10.79 -13.20 -27.77
N GLN A 103 10.71 -12.19 -28.63
CA GLN A 103 10.90 -12.30 -30.07
C GLN A 103 12.22 -11.66 -30.50
N VAL A 104 12.95 -12.33 -31.40
CA VAL A 104 14.16 -11.77 -32.03
C VAL A 104 13.77 -11.24 -33.40
N LEU A 105 13.86 -9.92 -33.57
CA LEU A 105 13.38 -9.23 -34.76
C LEU A 105 14.41 -9.26 -35.89
N ASN A 106 15.67 -8.95 -35.57
CA ASN A 106 16.76 -8.92 -36.55
C ASN A 106 18.13 -9.01 -35.86
N VAL A 107 19.13 -9.55 -36.56
CA VAL A 107 20.52 -9.58 -36.13
C VAL A 107 21.36 -8.84 -37.17
N SER A 108 22.04 -7.77 -36.75
CA SER A 108 22.91 -6.97 -37.61
C SER A 108 24.34 -6.96 -37.10
N ARG A 109 25.32 -6.87 -38.02
CA ARG A 109 26.71 -6.59 -37.63
C ARG A 109 26.86 -5.10 -37.36
N GLY A 110 27.55 -4.74 -36.27
CA GLY A 110 27.73 -3.34 -35.96
C GLY A 110 28.77 -2.64 -36.85
N SER A 111 28.45 -1.41 -37.25
CA SER A 111 29.21 -0.62 -38.23
C SER A 111 30.36 0.20 -37.63
N THR A 112 30.46 0.32 -36.30
CA THR A 112 31.48 1.14 -35.62
C THR A 112 32.75 0.33 -35.31
N GLY A 113 33.71 0.29 -36.24
CA GLY A 113 35.16 0.19 -36.03
C GLY A 113 35.81 -0.92 -35.16
N LEU A 114 35.06 -1.75 -34.43
CA LEU A 114 35.56 -2.84 -33.60
C LEU A 114 35.25 -4.19 -34.28
N PRO A 115 36.23 -5.05 -34.55
CA PRO A 115 35.94 -6.37 -35.12
C PRO A 115 35.22 -7.27 -34.09
N GLY A 116 34.20 -8.01 -34.54
CA GLY A 116 33.63 -9.13 -33.77
C GLY A 116 32.43 -8.84 -32.86
N TYR A 117 31.52 -7.92 -33.19
CA TYR A 117 30.27 -7.75 -32.43
C TYR A 117 29.01 -7.74 -33.32
N PHE A 118 27.96 -8.36 -32.81
CA PHE A 118 26.63 -8.48 -33.42
C PHE A 118 25.59 -7.81 -32.51
N LEU A 119 24.58 -7.20 -33.12
CA LEU A 119 23.46 -6.55 -32.47
C LEU A 119 22.19 -7.33 -32.79
N ALA A 120 21.62 -8.00 -31.79
CA ALA A 120 20.34 -8.67 -31.91
C ALA A 120 19.24 -7.75 -31.37
N HIS A 121 18.33 -7.32 -32.24
CA HIS A 121 17.13 -6.58 -31.88
C HIS A 121 16.07 -7.55 -31.35
N ILE A 122 15.54 -7.25 -30.17
CA ILE A 122 14.56 -8.08 -29.48
C ILE A 122 13.34 -7.28 -29.07
N HIS A 123 12.19 -7.95 -29.00
CA HIS A 123 10.94 -7.44 -28.45
C HIS A 123 10.45 -8.42 -27.38
N SER A 124 10.11 -7.94 -26.19
CA SER A 124 9.51 -8.77 -25.14
C SER A 124 7.99 -8.64 -25.13
N GLU A 125 7.29 -9.73 -24.81
CA GLU A 125 5.83 -9.74 -24.67
C GLU A 125 5.44 -10.05 -23.22
N MET A 126 5.28 -11.32 -22.85
CA MET A 126 4.85 -11.72 -21.52
C MET A 126 6.01 -11.93 -20.53
N PRO A 127 5.79 -11.76 -19.23
CA PRO A 127 6.80 -12.03 -18.21
C PRO A 127 7.09 -13.54 -18.13
N GLY A 128 8.37 -13.89 -18.06
CA GLY A 128 8.82 -15.27 -18.13
C GLY A 128 10.30 -15.38 -18.52
N THR A 129 10.85 -16.59 -18.57
CA THR A 129 12.25 -16.81 -18.96
C THR A 129 12.32 -17.43 -20.35
N ALA A 130 12.88 -16.69 -21.31
CA ALA A 130 13.11 -17.17 -22.68
C ALA A 130 14.58 -17.56 -22.88
N ALA A 131 14.82 -18.83 -23.23
CA ALA A 131 16.16 -19.30 -23.61
C ALA A 131 16.50 -18.86 -25.04
N LEU A 132 17.74 -18.41 -25.25
CA LEU A 132 18.27 -17.99 -26.54
C LEU A 132 19.04 -19.14 -27.19
N HIS A 133 18.77 -19.36 -28.46
CA HIS A 133 19.51 -20.25 -29.34
C HIS A 133 20.37 -19.43 -30.29
N MET A 134 21.69 -19.58 -30.19
CA MET A 134 22.67 -18.80 -30.97
C MET A 134 23.56 -19.72 -31.80
N GLN A 135 23.69 -19.41 -33.09
CA GLN A 135 24.53 -20.15 -34.04
C GLN A 135 25.48 -19.20 -34.75
N LEU A 136 26.79 -19.37 -34.52
CA LEU A 136 27.84 -18.68 -35.27
C LEU A 136 28.23 -19.54 -36.48
N LYS A 137 28.17 -18.97 -37.67
CA LYS A 137 28.47 -19.64 -38.95
C LYS A 137 29.60 -18.92 -39.66
N LEU A 138 30.57 -19.67 -40.18
CA LEU A 138 31.67 -19.16 -41.01
C LEU A 138 31.59 -19.82 -42.37
N LEU A 139 31.43 -19.03 -43.44
CA LEU A 139 31.30 -19.56 -44.83
C LEU A 139 30.28 -20.71 -44.98
N GLY A 140 29.18 -20.66 -44.22
CA GLY A 140 28.11 -21.67 -44.25
C GLY A 140 28.36 -22.93 -43.41
N SER A 141 29.53 -23.07 -42.76
CA SER A 141 29.80 -24.13 -41.80
C SER A 141 29.56 -23.64 -40.37
N GLN A 142 28.89 -24.46 -39.55
CA GLN A 142 28.54 -24.13 -38.16
C GLN A 142 29.79 -24.16 -37.28
N LEU A 143 30.20 -22.99 -36.78
CA LEU A 143 31.41 -22.81 -35.98
C LEU A 143 31.14 -23.04 -34.49
N GLU A 144 30.00 -22.56 -33.99
CA GLU A 144 29.60 -22.69 -32.60
C GLU A 144 28.09 -22.59 -32.43
N GLU A 145 27.53 -23.35 -31.50
CA GLU A 145 26.14 -23.26 -31.07
C GLU A 145 26.05 -23.15 -29.55
N ARG A 146 25.24 -22.20 -29.06
CA ARG A 146 25.02 -21.96 -27.64
C ARG A 146 23.55 -21.76 -27.32
N ASN A 147 23.10 -22.49 -26.30
CA ASN A 147 21.72 -22.53 -25.80
C ASN A 147 21.62 -22.25 -24.29
N ASP A 148 22.75 -21.86 -23.69
CA ASP A 148 22.91 -21.70 -22.25
C ASP A 148 22.59 -20.28 -21.78
N PHE A 149 22.32 -19.35 -22.71
CA PHE A 149 21.89 -18.00 -22.41
C PHE A 149 20.38 -17.90 -22.30
N ALA A 150 19.89 -17.20 -21.29
CA ALA A 150 18.46 -16.93 -21.13
C ALA A 150 18.19 -15.46 -20.77
N ILE A 151 17.06 -14.96 -21.25
CA ILE A 151 16.54 -13.65 -20.88
C ILE A 151 15.33 -13.85 -20.01
N ASN A 152 15.41 -13.34 -18.79
CA ASN A 152 14.30 -13.25 -17.87
C ASN A 152 13.56 -11.95 -18.15
N VAL A 153 12.41 -12.05 -18.81
CA VAL A 153 11.49 -10.95 -19.01
C VAL A 153 10.79 -10.70 -17.68
N VAL A 154 11.26 -9.67 -17.00
CA VAL A 154 10.70 -9.16 -15.76
C VAL A 154 9.59 -8.19 -16.14
N PRO A 155 8.43 -8.21 -15.43
CA PRO A 155 7.40 -7.21 -15.64
C PRO A 155 8.01 -5.82 -15.70
N GLN A 156 7.67 -5.04 -16.72
CA GLN A 156 8.20 -3.70 -16.84
C GLN A 156 7.68 -2.96 -15.61
N ASP A 157 8.61 -2.42 -14.81
CA ASP A 157 8.29 -1.37 -13.87
C ASP A 157 7.79 -0.21 -14.71
N ASP A 158 6.51 -0.24 -15.09
CA ASP A 158 5.87 0.85 -15.77
C ASP A 158 5.92 2.01 -14.76
N PRO A 159 6.78 3.01 -14.98
CA PRO A 159 6.95 4.10 -14.03
C PRO A 159 5.63 4.84 -13.87
N GLY A 160 4.67 4.65 -14.78
CA GLY A 160 3.31 5.17 -14.68
C GLY A 160 2.59 4.89 -13.37
N TYR A 161 2.63 3.70 -12.77
CA TYR A 161 1.75 3.45 -11.62
C TYR A 161 2.30 3.95 -10.28
N VAL A 162 3.63 3.97 -10.12
CA VAL A 162 4.29 4.50 -8.91
C VAL A 162 4.69 5.96 -9.08
N GLU A 163 5.04 6.42 -10.29
CA GLU A 163 5.48 7.79 -10.60
C GLU A 163 4.35 8.69 -11.10
N PHE A 164 3.26 8.21 -11.71
CA PHE A 164 2.07 9.05 -11.95
C PHE A 164 1.36 9.33 -10.62
N ALA A 165 1.29 8.37 -9.71
CA ALA A 165 0.70 8.58 -8.39
C ALA A 165 1.62 9.32 -7.39
N ALA A 166 2.95 9.14 -7.45
CA ALA A 166 3.88 9.91 -6.61
C ALA A 166 4.30 11.26 -7.22
N GLY A 167 4.42 11.33 -8.55
CA GLY A 167 4.81 12.53 -9.31
C GLY A 167 3.68 13.55 -9.44
N HIS A 168 2.41 13.13 -9.66
CA HIS A 168 1.29 14.09 -9.61
C HIS A 168 0.95 14.56 -8.18
N PHE A 169 1.39 13.85 -7.15
CA PHE A 169 1.05 14.18 -5.76
C PHE A 169 2.13 14.95 -5.01
N SER A 170 3.41 14.69 -5.33
CA SER A 170 4.53 15.53 -4.89
C SER A 170 4.39 16.98 -5.38
N GLU A 171 3.63 17.21 -6.46
CA GLU A 171 3.36 18.51 -7.06
C GLU A 171 1.98 19.09 -6.68
N SER A 172 1.14 18.38 -5.90
CA SER A 172 -0.19 18.86 -5.54
C SER A 172 -0.15 19.83 -4.34
N PRO A 173 -0.38 21.15 -4.53
CA PRO A 173 -0.30 22.12 -3.42
C PRO A 173 -1.35 21.85 -2.33
N LEU A 174 -2.44 21.15 -2.67
CA LEU A 174 -3.52 20.78 -1.76
C LEU A 174 -3.06 19.83 -0.65
N LEU A 175 -2.20 18.85 -0.94
CA LEU A 175 -1.72 17.90 0.06
C LEU A 175 -0.86 18.59 1.12
N PHE A 176 0.07 19.43 0.67
CA PHE A 176 0.93 20.22 1.56
C PHE A 176 0.13 21.19 2.41
N ALA A 177 -0.97 21.74 1.88
CA ALA A 177 -1.87 22.62 2.62
C ALA A 177 -2.68 21.86 3.69
N LEU A 178 -3.11 20.62 3.41
CA LEU A 178 -3.97 19.88 4.31
C LEU A 178 -3.25 19.30 5.52
N LEU A 179 -2.00 18.87 5.41
CA LEU A 179 -1.29 18.24 6.53
C LEU A 179 -1.15 19.13 7.79
N PRO A 180 -0.76 20.41 7.69
CA PRO A 180 -0.80 21.34 8.82
C PRO A 180 -2.21 21.45 9.41
N LEU A 181 -3.25 21.45 8.58
CA LEU A 181 -4.65 21.49 9.02
C LEU A 181 -5.02 20.24 9.84
N LEU A 182 -4.50 19.07 9.47
CA LEU A 182 -4.69 17.83 10.25
C LEU A 182 -4.03 17.89 11.61
N VAL A 183 -2.80 18.39 11.67
CA VAL A 183 -2.07 18.55 12.93
C VAL A 183 -2.82 19.53 13.84
N VAL A 184 -3.29 20.66 13.29
CA VAL A 184 -4.12 21.63 14.03
C VAL A 184 -5.42 20.97 14.50
N ASN A 185 -6.05 20.16 13.66
CA ASN A 185 -7.29 19.46 14.03
C ASN A 185 -7.07 18.48 15.18
N LYS A 186 -6.05 17.62 15.10
CA LYS A 186 -5.67 16.69 16.18
C LYS A 186 -5.30 17.43 17.46
N CYS A 187 -4.64 18.58 17.34
CA CYS A 187 -4.36 19.46 18.47
C CYS A 187 -5.64 20.01 19.11
N ALA A 188 -6.64 20.41 18.31
CA ALA A 188 -7.96 20.78 18.81
C ALA A 188 -8.64 19.61 19.55
N PHE A 189 -8.48 18.37 19.08
CA PHE A 189 -8.96 17.18 19.80
C PHE A 189 -8.23 16.96 21.13
N GLY A 190 -6.93 17.25 21.19
CA GLY A 190 -6.18 17.28 22.45
C GLY A 190 -6.78 18.24 23.48
N CYS A 191 -7.34 19.36 23.04
CA CYS A 191 -8.07 20.28 23.93
C CYS A 191 -9.39 19.69 24.49
N LYS A 192 -9.97 18.66 23.87
CA LYS A 192 -11.16 17.96 24.37
C LYS A 192 -10.84 16.88 25.40
N VAL A 193 -9.60 16.42 25.49
CA VAL A 193 -9.20 15.32 26.39
C VAL A 193 -9.46 15.68 27.85
N ASP A 194 -10.11 14.78 28.56
CA ASP A 194 -10.42 14.87 29.99
C ASP A 194 -9.52 13.93 30.81
N LEU A 195 -8.72 14.49 31.71
CA LEU A 195 -7.77 13.73 32.52
C LEU A 195 -8.49 12.78 33.50
N ASP A 196 -9.70 13.11 33.93
CA ASP A 196 -10.42 12.28 34.89
C ASP A 196 -11.02 11.04 34.21
N VAL A 197 -11.44 11.16 32.95
CA VAL A 197 -11.80 10.00 32.12
C VAL A 197 -10.60 9.08 31.91
N LEU A 198 -9.41 9.64 31.65
CA LEU A 198 -8.18 8.85 31.47
C LEU A 198 -7.78 8.11 32.76
N LYS A 199 -7.91 8.75 33.92
CA LYS A 199 -7.69 8.09 35.23
C LYS A 199 -8.73 6.98 35.47
N GLY A 200 -9.99 7.24 35.15
CA GLY A 200 -11.07 6.26 35.25
C GLY A 200 -10.82 5.02 34.39
N LEU A 201 -10.21 5.19 33.22
CA LEU A 201 -9.85 4.09 32.31
C LEU A 201 -8.88 3.09 32.95
N LYS A 202 -7.92 3.59 33.76
CA LYS A 202 -7.00 2.74 34.51
C LYS A 202 -7.71 1.87 35.56
N GLN A 203 -8.80 2.39 36.13
CA GLN A 203 -9.59 1.68 37.15
C GLN A 203 -10.61 0.72 36.53
N ARG A 204 -11.17 1.08 35.36
CA ARG A 204 -12.18 0.29 34.64
C ARG A 204 -11.82 0.21 33.16
N PRO A 205 -10.89 -0.68 32.76
CA PRO A 205 -10.43 -0.80 31.38
C PRO A 205 -11.42 -1.55 30.47
N TYR A 206 -12.61 -1.92 30.97
CA TYR A 206 -13.59 -2.70 30.22
C TYR A 206 -13.88 -2.15 28.82
N PRO A 207 -14.14 -0.84 28.63
CA PRO A 207 -14.38 -0.34 27.29
C PRO A 207 -13.22 -0.66 26.35
N VAL A 208 -11.97 -0.38 26.76
CA VAL A 208 -10.74 -0.66 25.98
C VAL A 208 -10.64 -2.12 25.60
N LEU A 209 -10.84 -3.01 26.56
CA LEU A 209 -10.76 -4.44 26.32
C LEU A 209 -11.82 -4.90 25.31
N LEU A 210 -13.05 -4.38 25.41
CA LEU A 210 -14.10 -4.68 24.42
C LEU A 210 -13.72 -4.15 23.04
N GLY A 211 -13.12 -2.97 22.93
CA GLY A 211 -12.61 -2.48 21.64
C GLY A 211 -11.56 -3.41 21.03
N ILE A 212 -10.59 -3.87 21.82
CA ILE A 212 -9.56 -4.82 21.37
C ILE A 212 -10.20 -6.15 20.92
N VAL A 213 -11.12 -6.70 21.71
CA VAL A 213 -11.82 -7.95 21.35
C VAL A 213 -12.65 -7.75 20.08
N GLY A 214 -13.35 -6.62 19.95
CA GLY A 214 -14.11 -6.28 18.75
C GLY A 214 -13.22 -6.21 17.51
N GLN A 215 -12.14 -5.44 17.57
CA GLN A 215 -11.25 -5.15 16.44
C GLN A 215 -10.35 -6.33 16.05
N PHE A 216 -9.85 -7.11 17.00
CA PHE A 216 -8.83 -8.12 16.71
C PHE A 216 -9.32 -9.56 16.84
N VAL A 217 -10.55 -9.78 17.31
CA VAL A 217 -11.15 -11.13 17.41
C VAL A 217 -12.43 -11.22 16.58
N LEU A 218 -13.41 -10.35 16.85
CA LEU A 218 -14.74 -10.46 16.22
C LEU A 218 -14.73 -9.99 14.77
N MET A 219 -14.11 -8.84 14.48
CA MET A 219 -14.03 -8.32 13.10
C MET A 219 -13.24 -9.24 12.15
N PRO A 220 -12.06 -9.77 12.51
CA PRO A 220 -11.34 -10.70 11.64
C PRO A 220 -12.10 -12.01 11.40
N LEU A 221 -12.76 -12.53 12.45
CA LEU A 221 -13.62 -13.71 12.32
C LEU A 221 -14.77 -13.45 11.35
N TYR A 222 -15.42 -12.30 11.48
CA TYR A 222 -16.46 -11.87 10.55
C TYR A 222 -15.93 -11.80 9.12
N ALA A 223 -14.80 -11.13 8.87
CA ALA A 223 -14.20 -11.04 7.54
C ALA A 223 -13.89 -12.40 6.92
N TYR A 224 -13.33 -13.33 7.71
CA TYR A 224 -13.06 -14.69 7.27
C TYR A 224 -14.34 -15.46 6.91
N THR A 225 -15.36 -15.41 7.78
CA THR A 225 -16.64 -16.08 7.49
C THR A 225 -17.35 -15.47 6.28
N LEU A 226 -17.27 -14.16 6.13
CA LEU A 226 -17.84 -13.45 4.99
C LEU A 226 -17.10 -13.80 3.70
N SER A 227 -15.77 -13.90 3.72
CA SER A 227 -15.00 -14.24 2.53
C SER A 227 -15.30 -15.65 2.03
N LEU A 228 -15.53 -16.60 2.94
CA LEU A 228 -15.99 -17.95 2.60
C LEU A 228 -17.41 -17.95 2.03
N LEU A 229 -18.33 -17.22 2.65
CA LEU A 229 -19.74 -17.15 2.23
C LEU A 229 -19.89 -16.53 0.83
N LEU A 230 -19.08 -15.51 0.53
CA LEU A 230 -19.11 -14.80 -0.74
C LEU A 230 -18.19 -15.43 -1.81
N GLY A 231 -17.43 -16.47 -1.48
CA GLY A 231 -16.52 -17.13 -2.40
C GLY A 231 -15.42 -16.21 -2.93
N LEU A 232 -14.89 -15.31 -2.08
CA LEU A 232 -13.86 -14.36 -2.49
C LEU A 232 -12.55 -15.10 -2.84
N SER A 233 -11.79 -14.56 -3.79
CA SER A 233 -10.46 -15.07 -4.09
C SER A 233 -9.54 -14.93 -2.87
N GLN A 234 -8.49 -15.75 -2.80
CA GLN A 234 -7.54 -15.74 -1.69
C GLN A 234 -6.93 -14.36 -1.40
N PRO A 235 -6.46 -13.59 -2.41
CA PRO A 235 -5.93 -12.24 -2.17
C PRO A 235 -6.97 -11.27 -1.60
N LEU A 236 -8.22 -11.31 -2.11
CA LEU A 236 -9.31 -10.46 -1.64
C LEU A 236 -9.74 -10.81 -0.21
N SER A 237 -9.82 -12.11 0.08
CA SER A 237 -10.15 -12.62 1.41
C SER A 237 -9.12 -12.14 2.44
N LEU A 238 -7.84 -12.24 2.09
CA LEU A 238 -6.77 -11.81 2.98
C LEU A 238 -6.76 -10.29 3.13
N GLY A 239 -6.98 -9.54 2.05
CA GLY A 239 -7.15 -8.08 2.11
C GLY A 239 -8.26 -7.66 3.06
N LEU A 240 -9.41 -8.34 3.00
CA LEU A 240 -10.55 -8.09 3.88
C LEU A 240 -10.26 -8.45 5.34
N VAL A 241 -9.62 -9.59 5.60
CA VAL A 241 -9.22 -10.02 6.94
C VAL A 241 -8.21 -9.07 7.56
N VAL A 242 -7.18 -8.66 6.81
CA VAL A 242 -6.16 -7.72 7.29
C VAL A 242 -6.78 -6.35 7.58
N THR A 243 -7.73 -5.91 6.75
CA THR A 243 -8.55 -4.71 7.00
C THR A 243 -9.30 -4.84 8.32
N CYS A 244 -10.04 -5.94 8.50
CA CYS A 244 -10.80 -6.23 9.71
C CYS A 244 -9.96 -6.54 10.94
N SER A 245 -8.66 -6.73 10.78
CA SER A 245 -7.70 -6.87 11.88
C SER A 245 -7.01 -5.56 12.22
N SER A 246 -7.35 -4.47 11.54
CA SER A 246 -6.73 -3.17 11.77
C SER A 246 -7.27 -2.48 13.03
N PRO A 247 -6.46 -1.64 13.69
CA PRO A 247 -6.90 -0.86 14.83
C PRO A 247 -7.92 0.20 14.44
N GLY A 248 -8.47 0.91 15.43
CA GLY A 248 -9.36 2.05 15.22
C GLY A 248 -8.82 3.09 14.23
N GLY A 249 -9.69 3.61 13.37
CA GLY A 249 -9.37 4.53 12.29
C GLY A 249 -9.24 5.99 12.73
N GLY A 250 -8.48 6.76 11.96
CA GLY A 250 -8.16 8.16 12.26
C GLY A 250 -9.36 9.13 12.36
N GLY A 251 -10.56 8.72 11.93
CA GLY A 251 -11.81 9.48 12.05
C GLY A 251 -12.70 9.09 13.25
N GLY A 252 -12.43 7.98 13.95
CA GLY A 252 -13.30 7.40 14.99
C GLY A 252 -13.64 8.38 16.13
N TYR A 253 -12.64 9.11 16.63
CA TYR A 253 -12.85 10.09 17.69
C TYR A 253 -13.61 11.35 17.23
N LEU A 254 -13.60 11.69 15.93
CA LEU A 254 -14.43 12.77 15.37
C LEU A 254 -15.89 12.32 15.34
N TYR A 255 -16.16 11.12 14.83
CA TYR A 255 -17.52 10.58 14.83
C TYR A 255 -18.05 10.45 16.26
N SER A 256 -17.22 10.04 17.21
CA SER A 256 -17.57 10.04 18.63
C SER A 256 -17.94 11.45 19.11
N LEU A 257 -17.18 12.50 18.72
CA LEU A 257 -17.53 13.88 19.04
C LEU A 257 -18.88 14.33 18.43
N LEU A 258 -19.18 13.92 17.19
CA LEU A 258 -20.38 14.33 16.45
C LEU A 258 -21.64 13.58 16.90
N LEU A 259 -21.49 12.30 17.29
CA LEU A 259 -22.58 11.42 17.73
C LEU A 259 -22.76 11.39 19.26
N GLY A 260 -22.04 12.24 19.99
CA GLY A 260 -22.17 12.35 21.45
C GLY A 260 -21.60 11.15 22.22
N GLY A 261 -20.57 10.50 21.68
CA GLY A 261 -19.71 9.57 22.39
C GLY A 261 -18.66 10.27 23.26
N ASP A 262 -17.91 9.47 24.01
CA ASP A 262 -16.74 9.91 24.78
C ASP A 262 -15.49 10.01 23.89
N VAL A 263 -15.04 11.24 23.65
CA VAL A 263 -13.87 11.55 22.79
C VAL A 263 -12.56 11.13 23.44
N THR A 264 -12.44 11.27 24.77
CA THR A 264 -11.23 10.88 25.49
C THR A 264 -11.05 9.38 25.45
N LEU A 265 -12.15 8.65 25.64
CA LEU A 265 -12.15 7.20 25.48
C LEU A 265 -11.78 6.81 24.05
N ALA A 266 -12.38 7.43 23.03
CA ALA A 266 -12.09 7.11 21.62
C ALA A 266 -10.59 7.25 21.31
N ILE A 267 -9.99 8.40 21.64
CA ILE A 267 -8.55 8.66 21.46
C ILE A 267 -7.70 7.59 22.18
N SER A 268 -8.06 7.26 23.43
CA SER A 268 -7.33 6.28 24.22
C SER A 268 -7.41 4.89 23.60
N MET A 269 -8.58 4.49 23.12
CA MET A 269 -8.78 3.23 22.42
C MET A 269 -7.96 3.18 21.14
N THR A 270 -8.03 4.20 20.28
CA THR A 270 -7.26 4.26 19.02
C THR A 270 -5.76 4.11 19.28
N LEU A 271 -5.21 4.80 20.29
CA LEU A 271 -3.79 4.71 20.63
C LEU A 271 -3.41 3.31 21.11
N ILE A 272 -4.20 2.73 22.03
CA ILE A 272 -3.94 1.40 22.59
C ILE A 272 -4.09 0.33 21.51
N SER A 273 -5.14 0.40 20.67
CA SER A 273 -5.33 -0.54 19.56
C SER A 273 -4.21 -0.42 18.53
N THR A 274 -3.73 0.80 18.24
CA THR A 274 -2.62 0.99 17.29
C THR A 274 -1.33 0.34 17.79
N VAL A 275 -1.06 0.40 19.10
CA VAL A 275 0.06 -0.35 19.70
C VAL A 275 -0.20 -1.86 19.63
N ALA A 276 -1.41 -2.30 19.97
CA ALA A 276 -1.77 -3.72 19.94
C ALA A 276 -1.70 -4.32 18.52
N ALA A 277 -1.94 -3.51 17.49
CA ALA A 277 -1.88 -3.91 16.08
C ALA A 277 -0.51 -4.48 15.68
N VAL A 278 0.57 -4.06 16.33
CA VAL A 278 1.93 -4.60 16.11
C VAL A 278 1.97 -6.11 16.29
N GLY A 279 1.26 -6.65 17.29
CA GLY A 279 1.23 -8.07 17.59
C GLY A 279 -0.02 -8.78 17.09
N LEU A 280 -1.17 -8.10 17.08
CA LEU A 280 -2.45 -8.72 16.77
C LEU A 280 -2.78 -8.80 15.28
N MET A 281 -2.38 -7.82 14.45
CA MET A 281 -2.56 -7.91 12.98
C MET A 281 -1.84 -9.10 12.34
N PRO A 282 -0.54 -9.34 12.62
CA PRO A 282 0.20 -10.46 12.05
C PRO A 282 -0.30 -11.79 12.60
N LEU A 283 -0.66 -11.84 13.89
CA LEU A 283 -1.26 -13.03 14.50
C LEU A 283 -2.57 -13.40 13.82
N SER A 284 -3.46 -12.43 13.62
CA SER A 284 -4.72 -12.64 12.91
C SER A 284 -4.46 -13.14 11.49
N SER A 285 -3.58 -12.49 10.74
CA SER A 285 -3.25 -12.93 9.39
C SER A 285 -2.58 -14.30 9.34
N PHE A 286 -1.77 -14.68 10.33
CA PHE A 286 -1.17 -16.00 10.39
C PHE A 286 -2.26 -17.08 10.55
N ILE A 287 -3.20 -16.85 11.47
CA ILE A 287 -4.32 -17.76 11.73
C ILE A 287 -5.22 -17.90 10.50
N TYR A 288 -5.73 -16.78 9.98
CA TYR A 288 -6.69 -16.80 8.87
C TYR A 288 -6.03 -17.05 7.52
N GLY A 289 -4.77 -16.65 7.32
CA GLY A 289 -3.98 -17.01 6.15
C GLY A 289 -3.81 -18.53 6.05
N HIS A 290 -3.49 -19.20 7.15
CA HIS A 290 -3.44 -20.65 7.20
C HIS A 290 -4.79 -21.30 6.84
N PHE A 291 -5.89 -20.80 7.40
CA PHE A 291 -7.23 -21.31 7.09
C PHE A 291 -7.69 -21.04 5.65
N LEU A 292 -7.19 -19.99 5.01
CA LEU A 292 -7.45 -19.67 3.60
C LEU A 292 -6.50 -20.38 2.63
N GLY A 293 -5.49 -21.11 3.14
CA GLY A 293 -4.46 -21.76 2.33
C GLY A 293 -3.37 -20.82 1.81
N VAL A 294 -3.30 -19.59 2.32
CA VAL A 294 -2.30 -18.59 1.93
C VAL A 294 -1.11 -18.66 2.90
N HIS A 295 0.03 -19.11 2.37
CA HIS A 295 1.26 -19.34 3.14
C HIS A 295 2.24 -18.17 3.00
N GLN A 296 1.74 -16.95 3.16
CA GLN A 296 2.58 -15.75 3.07
C GLN A 296 2.77 -15.09 4.43
N THR A 297 4.02 -14.70 4.71
CA THR A 297 4.38 -13.99 5.93
C THR A 297 4.14 -12.50 5.76
N LEU A 298 3.22 -11.92 6.53
CA LEU A 298 3.03 -10.47 6.53
C LEU A 298 4.25 -9.75 7.10
N HIS A 299 4.76 -8.79 6.36
CA HIS A 299 5.77 -7.86 6.80
C HIS A 299 5.11 -6.68 7.53
N ILE A 300 5.27 -6.67 8.85
CA ILE A 300 4.65 -5.66 9.72
C ILE A 300 5.40 -4.34 9.53
N PRO A 301 4.71 -3.26 9.14
CA PRO A 301 5.37 -1.98 8.94
C PRO A 301 5.52 -1.25 10.27
N PHE A 302 6.46 -1.70 11.12
CA PHE A 302 6.71 -1.12 12.44
C PHE A 302 6.91 0.40 12.38
N LEU A 303 7.65 0.90 11.39
CA LEU A 303 7.85 2.34 11.18
C LEU A 303 6.55 3.07 10.85
N LYS A 304 5.62 2.45 10.11
CA LYS A 304 4.29 3.02 9.84
C LYS A 304 3.47 3.09 11.11
N ILE A 305 3.42 2.01 11.88
CA ILE A 305 2.65 1.95 13.13
C ILE A 305 3.15 3.01 14.12
N VAL A 306 4.47 3.10 14.30
CA VAL A 306 5.10 4.13 15.13
C VAL A 306 4.81 5.52 14.56
N GLY A 307 4.90 5.72 13.25
CA GLY A 307 4.58 6.97 12.59
C GLY A 307 3.14 7.42 12.82
N THR A 308 2.16 6.53 12.64
CA THR A 308 0.73 6.76 12.92
C THR A 308 0.52 7.09 14.39
N LEU A 309 1.15 6.35 15.30
CA LEU A 309 1.06 6.59 16.73
C LEU A 309 1.60 7.97 17.09
N LEU A 310 2.79 8.33 16.61
CA LEU A 310 3.40 9.64 16.86
C LEU A 310 2.57 10.78 16.26
N PHE A 311 2.02 10.60 15.06
CA PHE A 311 1.17 11.58 14.39
C PHE A 311 -0.15 11.84 15.13
N ILE A 312 -0.67 10.84 15.85
CA ILE A 312 -1.84 11.02 16.72
C ILE A 312 -1.39 11.58 18.08
N ALA A 313 -0.38 11.00 18.71
CA ALA A 313 0.01 11.29 20.08
C ALA A 313 0.64 12.68 20.24
N ILE A 314 1.52 13.12 19.33
CA ILE A 314 2.23 14.41 19.46
C ILE A 314 1.24 15.59 19.41
N PRO A 315 0.36 15.71 18.40
CA PRO A 315 -0.55 16.85 18.35
C PRO A 315 -1.58 16.82 19.47
N ILE A 316 -2.09 15.63 19.84
CA ILE A 316 -3.05 15.49 20.95
C ILE A 316 -2.40 15.91 22.28
N SER A 317 -1.18 15.45 22.56
CA SER A 317 -0.43 15.86 23.75
C SER A 317 -0.18 17.36 23.77
N THR A 318 0.16 17.94 22.61
CA THR A 318 0.30 19.39 22.45
C THR A 318 -1.01 20.12 22.77
N GLY A 319 -2.14 19.61 22.28
CA GLY A 319 -3.47 20.14 22.58
C GLY A 319 -3.84 20.08 24.07
N MET A 320 -3.46 19.01 24.77
CA MET A 320 -3.65 18.90 26.22
C MET A 320 -2.83 19.96 26.98
N VAL A 321 -1.58 20.20 26.56
CA VAL A 321 -0.73 21.26 27.14
C VAL A 321 -1.31 22.64 26.87
N ILE A 322 -1.82 22.89 25.65
CA ILE A 322 -2.50 24.16 25.30
C ILE A 322 -3.73 24.37 26.15
N LYS A 323 -4.55 23.34 26.38
CA LYS A 323 -5.71 23.42 27.29
C LYS A 323 -5.31 23.86 28.70
N TRP A 324 -4.21 23.32 29.22
CA TRP A 324 -3.71 23.63 30.55
C TRP A 324 -3.10 25.04 30.64
N ARG A 325 -2.29 25.44 29.66
CA ARG A 325 -1.50 26.68 29.72
C ARG A 325 -2.21 27.91 29.12
N PHE A 326 -3.05 27.70 28.11
CA PHE A 326 -3.70 28.75 27.31
C PHE A 326 -5.21 28.46 27.13
N PRO A 327 -6.03 28.55 28.19
CA PRO A 327 -7.44 28.18 28.15
C PRO A 327 -8.27 29.03 27.16
N GLN A 328 -7.84 30.25 26.84
CA GLN A 328 -8.49 31.10 25.83
C GLN A 328 -8.31 30.53 24.41
N VAL A 329 -7.11 30.09 24.06
CA VAL A 329 -6.81 29.45 22.76
C VAL A 329 -7.55 28.12 22.65
N SER A 330 -7.60 27.36 23.74
CA SER A 330 -8.37 26.11 23.80
C SER A 330 -9.86 26.33 23.46
N ARG A 331 -10.50 27.36 24.03
CA ARG A 331 -11.91 27.67 23.71
C ARG A 331 -12.12 27.96 22.22
N LEU A 332 -11.19 28.68 21.59
CA LEU A 332 -11.25 28.96 20.15
C LEU A 332 -11.13 27.66 19.34
N LEU A 333 -10.12 26.83 19.62
CA LEU A 333 -9.91 25.53 18.98
C LEU A 333 -11.15 24.62 19.10
N LEU A 334 -11.77 24.58 20.29
CA LEU A 334 -12.96 23.78 20.55
C LEU A 334 -14.21 24.28 19.79
N LEU A 335 -14.27 25.57 19.44
CA LEU A 335 -15.37 26.14 18.67
C LEU A 335 -15.25 25.77 17.19
N VAL A 336 -14.02 25.76 16.65
CA VAL A 336 -13.77 25.47 15.22
C VAL A 336 -13.61 23.99 14.90
N ILE A 337 -13.33 23.13 15.90
CA ILE A 337 -12.99 21.72 15.66
C ILE A 337 -14.03 20.95 14.85
N LYS A 338 -15.33 21.13 15.11
CA LYS A 338 -16.41 20.39 14.44
C LYS A 338 -16.53 20.74 12.95
N PRO A 339 -16.80 22.01 12.56
CA PRO A 339 -16.94 22.37 11.15
C PRO A 339 -15.64 22.12 10.38
N PHE A 340 -14.49 22.39 11.00
CA PHE A 340 -13.19 22.15 10.39
C PHE A 340 -12.92 20.67 10.14
N SER A 341 -13.20 19.81 11.12
CA SER A 341 -13.06 18.36 10.96
C SER A 341 -13.95 17.79 9.87
N VAL A 342 -15.22 18.22 9.82
CA VAL A 342 -16.18 17.77 8.79
C VAL A 342 -15.71 18.21 7.40
N LEU A 343 -15.27 19.46 7.25
CA LEU A 343 -14.72 19.96 5.99
C LEU A 343 -13.54 19.13 5.52
N LEU A 344 -12.57 18.90 6.41
CA LEU A 344 -11.40 18.12 6.09
C LEU A 344 -11.77 16.67 5.71
N MET A 345 -12.81 16.09 6.34
CA MET A 345 -13.22 14.71 6.09
C MET A 345 -13.96 14.57 4.76
N ILE A 346 -14.79 15.54 4.38
CA ILE A 346 -15.42 15.61 3.05
C ILE A 346 -14.35 15.82 1.98
N GLY A 347 -13.42 16.76 2.22
CA GLY A 347 -12.28 16.99 1.33
C GLY A 347 -11.44 15.72 1.18
N GLY A 348 -11.28 14.98 2.27
CA GLY A 348 -10.58 13.70 2.25
C GLY A 348 -11.29 12.65 1.42
N LEU A 349 -12.57 12.42 1.67
CA LEU A 349 -13.39 11.49 0.90
C LEU A 349 -13.41 11.82 -0.61
N TYR A 350 -13.42 13.11 -0.96
CA TYR A 350 -13.33 13.54 -2.35
C TYR A 350 -11.98 13.14 -2.98
N MET A 351 -10.87 13.39 -2.29
CA MET A 351 -9.54 12.98 -2.75
C MET A 351 -9.46 11.45 -2.90
N ALA A 352 -10.03 10.69 -1.95
CA ALA A 352 -10.16 9.23 -2.01
C ALA A 352 -10.63 8.76 -3.37
N TYR A 353 -11.77 9.32 -3.74
CA TYR A 353 -12.57 8.85 -4.83
C TYR A 353 -11.89 9.18 -6.15
N GLN A 354 -11.29 10.37 -6.24
CA GLN A 354 -10.50 10.76 -7.39
C GLN A 354 -9.33 9.80 -7.61
N MET A 355 -8.66 9.39 -6.53
CA MET A 355 -7.40 8.66 -6.61
C MET A 355 -7.55 7.16 -6.77
N GLY A 356 -8.60 6.57 -6.20
CA GLY A 356 -8.90 5.15 -6.38
C GLY A 356 -9.98 4.86 -7.42
N SER A 357 -10.32 5.84 -8.28
CA SER A 357 -11.25 5.63 -9.39
C SER A 357 -10.83 4.50 -10.33
N SER A 358 -9.52 4.34 -10.57
CA SER A 358 -8.92 3.23 -11.32
C SER A 358 -8.95 1.91 -10.57
N LEU A 359 -8.77 1.91 -9.25
CA LEU A 359 -8.91 0.70 -8.43
C LEU A 359 -10.36 0.22 -8.39
N LEU A 360 -11.32 1.15 -8.36
CA LEU A 360 -12.76 0.89 -8.31
C LEU A 360 -13.33 0.30 -9.60
N SER A 361 -12.75 0.59 -10.78
CA SER A 361 -13.30 0.13 -12.06
C SER A 361 -13.25 -1.39 -12.25
N GLU A 362 -12.33 -2.07 -11.55
CA GLU A 362 -12.15 -3.52 -11.65
C GLU A 362 -12.67 -4.29 -10.43
N VAL A 363 -13.32 -3.59 -9.48
CA VAL A 363 -13.81 -4.22 -8.25
C VAL A 363 -15.00 -5.12 -8.55
N PRO A 364 -14.97 -6.40 -8.14
CA PRO A 364 -16.11 -7.28 -8.32
C PRO A 364 -17.29 -6.81 -7.43
N PRO A 365 -18.54 -6.77 -7.94
CA PRO A 365 -19.69 -6.25 -7.19
C PRO A 365 -19.91 -6.91 -5.82
N ILE A 366 -19.52 -8.18 -5.69
CA ILE A 366 -19.60 -8.92 -4.43
C ILE A 366 -18.67 -8.35 -3.35
N LEU A 367 -17.51 -7.82 -3.74
CA LEU A 367 -16.59 -7.15 -2.84
C LEU A 367 -17.16 -5.80 -2.41
N ILE A 368 -17.86 -5.08 -3.29
CA ILE A 368 -18.59 -3.83 -2.95
C ILE A 368 -19.54 -4.08 -1.78
N ALA A 369 -20.37 -5.13 -1.88
CA ALA A 369 -21.28 -5.52 -0.80
C ALA A 369 -20.52 -5.89 0.50
N ALA A 370 -19.41 -6.62 0.39
CA ALA A 370 -18.57 -6.95 1.54
C ALA A 370 -18.01 -5.70 2.22
N GLY A 371 -17.45 -4.76 1.45
CA GLY A 371 -16.90 -3.51 1.97
C GLY A 371 -17.92 -2.66 2.70
N LEU A 372 -19.12 -2.49 2.14
CA LEU A 372 -20.23 -1.78 2.80
C LEU A 372 -20.71 -2.47 4.09
N SER A 373 -20.58 -3.80 4.17
CA SER A 373 -21.03 -4.52 5.35
C SER A 373 -20.07 -4.41 6.54
N VAL A 374 -18.78 -4.17 6.31
CA VAL A 374 -17.75 -4.12 7.37
C VAL A 374 -18.03 -3.02 8.41
N PRO A 375 -18.21 -1.74 8.05
CA PRO A 375 -18.44 -0.70 9.05
C PRO A 375 -19.76 -0.89 9.78
N LEU A 376 -20.83 -1.26 9.08
CA LEU A 376 -22.14 -1.55 9.67
C LEU A 376 -22.09 -2.67 10.72
N VAL A 377 -21.46 -3.79 10.37
CA VAL A 377 -21.32 -4.93 11.28
C VAL A 377 -20.41 -4.57 12.45
N GLY A 378 -19.33 -3.83 12.22
CA GLY A 378 -18.46 -3.36 13.30
C GLY A 378 -19.15 -2.41 14.27
N LEU A 379 -19.95 -1.47 13.77
CA LEU A 379 -20.79 -0.61 14.59
C LEU A 379 -21.77 -1.43 15.44
N LEU A 380 -22.45 -2.41 14.82
CA LEU A 380 -23.41 -3.28 15.50
C LEU A 380 -22.73 -4.11 16.59
N VAL A 381 -21.64 -4.80 16.26
CA VAL A 381 -20.87 -5.65 17.18
C VAL A 381 -20.37 -4.85 18.37
N GLY A 382 -19.74 -3.69 18.13
CA GLY A 382 -19.24 -2.85 19.21
C GLY A 382 -20.38 -2.32 20.11
N TYR A 383 -21.53 -1.97 19.54
CA TYR A 383 -22.68 -1.50 20.31
C TYR A 383 -23.33 -2.61 21.15
N VAL A 384 -23.55 -3.79 20.56
CA VAL A 384 -24.15 -4.94 21.26
C VAL A 384 -23.23 -5.39 22.39
N MET A 385 -21.94 -5.58 22.10
CA MET A 385 -20.95 -6.02 23.08
C MET A 385 -20.84 -5.05 24.26
N SER A 386 -20.73 -3.74 24.00
CA SER A 386 -20.68 -2.73 25.07
C SER A 386 -21.97 -2.66 25.89
N THR A 387 -23.13 -2.88 25.26
CA THR A 387 -24.43 -2.94 25.94
C THR A 387 -24.57 -4.19 26.83
N CYS A 388 -24.08 -5.35 26.38
CA CYS A 388 -24.04 -6.57 27.19
C CYS A 388 -23.22 -6.39 28.49
N PHE A 389 -22.15 -5.60 28.42
CA PHE A 389 -21.33 -5.22 29.58
C PHE A 389 -21.88 -4.03 30.38
N ARG A 390 -23.08 -3.55 30.04
CA ARG A 390 -23.80 -2.47 30.72
C ARG A 390 -22.98 -1.18 30.83
N LEU A 391 -22.21 -0.86 29.78
CA LEU A 391 -21.50 0.40 29.72
C LEU A 391 -22.48 1.58 29.56
N PRO A 392 -22.11 2.80 30.03
CA PRO A 392 -22.90 4.00 29.78
C PRO A 392 -23.09 4.24 28.27
N THR A 393 -24.24 4.80 27.86
CA THR A 393 -24.59 5.02 26.46
C THR A 393 -23.50 5.78 25.67
N THR A 394 -22.83 6.75 26.30
CA THR A 394 -21.72 7.49 25.67
C THR A 394 -20.53 6.59 25.36
N GLN A 395 -20.20 5.65 26.26
CA GLN A 395 -19.14 4.65 26.05
C GLN A 395 -19.57 3.59 25.05
N CYS A 396 -20.85 3.15 25.04
CA CYS A 396 -21.35 2.21 24.02
C CYS A 396 -21.23 2.79 22.61
N ARG A 397 -21.56 4.07 22.43
CA ARG A 397 -21.36 4.77 21.15
C ARG A 397 -19.89 4.82 20.76
N THR A 398 -19.00 5.14 21.70
CA THR A 398 -17.56 5.16 21.43
C THR A 398 -17.02 3.78 21.03
N VAL A 399 -17.37 2.73 21.78
CA VAL A 399 -16.92 1.35 21.47
C VAL A 399 -17.48 0.88 20.13
N SER A 400 -18.74 1.18 19.84
CA SER A 400 -19.36 0.93 18.53
C SER A 400 -18.57 1.57 17.40
N ILE A 401 -18.30 2.88 17.51
CA ILE A 401 -17.56 3.64 16.50
C ILE A 401 -16.14 3.14 16.34
N GLU A 402 -15.42 2.83 17.43
CA GLU A 402 -14.05 2.34 17.31
C GLU A 402 -13.96 0.93 16.72
N VAL A 403 -14.94 0.06 16.94
CA VAL A 403 -14.97 -1.27 16.31
C VAL A 403 -15.38 -1.17 14.83
N GLY A 404 -16.31 -0.27 14.49
CA GLY A 404 -16.80 -0.08 13.12
C GLY A 404 -15.86 0.72 12.21
N VAL A 405 -15.19 1.73 12.75
CA VAL A 405 -14.27 2.59 11.99
C VAL A 405 -12.86 2.05 12.12
N GLN A 406 -12.45 1.29 11.12
CA GLN A 406 -11.14 0.63 11.06
C GLN A 406 -10.07 1.52 10.39
N ASN A 407 -8.81 1.22 10.66
CA ASN A 407 -7.67 1.86 10.02
C ASN A 407 -7.26 1.11 8.75
N SER A 408 -8.08 1.23 7.71
CA SER A 408 -7.84 0.57 6.43
C SER A 408 -6.52 0.97 5.77
N LEU A 409 -5.97 2.15 6.09
CA LEU A 409 -4.70 2.63 5.54
C LEU A 409 -3.50 1.89 6.13
N LEU A 410 -3.58 1.53 7.42
CA LEU A 410 -2.60 0.64 8.01
C LEU A 410 -2.67 -0.75 7.36
N ALA A 411 -3.89 -1.25 7.11
CA ALA A 411 -4.08 -2.51 6.41
C ALA A 411 -3.50 -2.49 4.99
N LEU A 412 -3.81 -1.46 4.20
CA LEU A 412 -3.22 -1.24 2.88
C LEU A 412 -1.69 -1.25 2.93
N ALA A 413 -1.09 -0.50 3.87
CA ALA A 413 0.36 -0.43 4.00
C ALA A 413 0.97 -1.80 4.35
N VAL A 414 0.31 -2.60 5.17
CA VAL A 414 0.73 -3.97 5.48
C VAL A 414 0.70 -4.83 4.22
N LEU A 415 -0.39 -4.80 3.45
CA LEU A 415 -0.53 -5.60 2.23
C LEU A 415 0.54 -5.22 1.19
N GLN A 416 0.66 -3.92 0.89
CA GLN A 416 1.60 -3.38 -0.10
C GLN A 416 3.08 -3.65 0.25
N LEU A 417 3.40 -3.84 1.53
CA LEU A 417 4.77 -4.17 1.96
C LEU A 417 5.02 -5.68 2.10
N SER A 418 3.96 -6.49 2.04
CA SER A 418 4.05 -7.94 2.27
C SER A 418 3.89 -8.77 1.01
N PHE A 419 3.14 -8.27 0.02
CA PHE A 419 2.80 -8.99 -1.21
C PHE A 419 3.58 -8.48 -2.43
N ASN A 420 3.71 -9.35 -3.43
CA ASN A 420 4.15 -8.96 -4.76
C ASN A 420 3.09 -8.07 -5.43
N ARG A 421 3.47 -7.20 -6.38
CA ARG A 421 2.60 -6.15 -6.94
C ARG A 421 1.20 -6.63 -7.34
N ALA A 422 1.11 -7.69 -8.15
CA ALA A 422 -0.18 -8.20 -8.62
C ALA A 422 -1.10 -8.66 -7.47
N GLU A 423 -0.56 -9.32 -6.44
CA GLU A 423 -1.32 -9.75 -5.27
C GLU A 423 -1.63 -8.57 -4.33
N ALA A 424 -0.71 -7.61 -4.23
CA ALA A 424 -0.88 -6.39 -3.46
C ALA A 424 -2.02 -5.54 -4.02
N ASP A 425 -2.10 -5.36 -5.34
CA ASP A 425 -3.14 -4.57 -5.99
C ASP A 425 -4.53 -5.19 -5.82
N LEU A 426 -4.64 -6.51 -6.02
CA LEU A 426 -5.89 -7.23 -5.77
C LEU A 426 -6.30 -7.13 -4.29
N SER A 427 -5.42 -7.51 -3.36
CA SER A 427 -5.74 -7.49 -1.93
C SER A 427 -6.05 -6.08 -1.40
N SER A 428 -5.48 -5.03 -2.01
CA SER A 428 -5.68 -3.62 -1.64
C SER A 428 -7.06 -3.07 -1.99
N GLN A 429 -7.82 -3.73 -2.88
CA GLN A 429 -9.19 -3.31 -3.19
C GLN A 429 -10.10 -3.34 -1.95
N ALA A 430 -9.93 -4.34 -1.08
CA ALA A 430 -10.74 -4.49 0.13
C ALA A 430 -10.56 -3.34 1.15
N PRO A 431 -9.34 -3.00 1.62
CA PRO A 431 -9.14 -1.88 2.54
C PRO A 431 -9.59 -0.55 1.95
N PHE A 432 -9.32 -0.30 0.66
CA PHE A 432 -9.73 0.93 0.01
C PHE A 432 -11.26 1.11 0.02
N LEU A 433 -11.98 0.06 -0.37
CA LEU A 433 -13.43 0.05 -0.37
C LEU A 433 -14.03 0.20 1.05
N VAL A 434 -13.44 -0.48 2.05
CA VAL A 434 -13.86 -0.33 3.46
C VAL A 434 -13.62 1.10 3.97
N ALA A 435 -12.54 1.76 3.55
CA ALA A 435 -12.30 3.16 3.91
C ALA A 435 -13.35 4.11 3.30
N LEU A 436 -13.68 3.93 2.02
CA LEU A 436 -14.70 4.73 1.32
C LEU A 436 -16.08 4.54 1.92
N SER A 437 -16.50 3.28 2.08
CA SER A 437 -17.79 2.92 2.67
C SER A 437 -17.90 3.40 4.11
N GLY A 438 -16.91 3.11 4.96
CA GLY A 438 -16.91 3.52 6.36
C GLY A 438 -16.99 5.03 6.54
N THR A 439 -16.29 5.81 5.71
CA THR A 439 -16.39 7.28 5.78
C THR A 439 -17.76 7.78 5.31
N SER A 440 -18.28 7.22 4.21
CA SER A 440 -19.57 7.62 3.64
C SER A 440 -20.75 7.27 4.55
N GLU A 441 -20.76 6.06 5.10
CA GLU A 441 -21.78 5.58 6.03
C GLU A 441 -21.78 6.38 7.32
N MET A 442 -20.61 6.65 7.89
CA MET A 442 -20.51 7.44 9.11
C MET A 442 -20.94 8.89 8.90
N LEU A 443 -20.62 9.50 7.75
CA LEU A 443 -21.16 10.80 7.36
C LEU A 443 -22.68 10.78 7.29
N LEU A 444 -23.26 9.76 6.67
CA LEU A 444 -24.70 9.59 6.57
C LEU A 444 -25.34 9.45 7.96
N ILE A 445 -24.76 8.63 8.85
CA ILE A 445 -25.23 8.47 10.23
C ILE A 445 -25.18 9.81 10.99
N VAL A 446 -24.11 10.60 10.82
CA VAL A 446 -23.98 11.93 11.43
C VAL A 446 -25.04 12.89 10.90
N LEU A 447 -25.32 12.89 9.59
CA LEU A 447 -26.36 13.72 8.98
C LEU A 447 -27.73 13.35 9.52
N LEU A 448 -28.07 12.05 9.53
CA LEU A 448 -29.34 11.55 10.06
C LEU A 448 -29.50 11.88 11.54
N HIS A 449 -28.46 11.69 12.34
CA HIS A 449 -28.48 12.06 13.76
C HIS A 449 -28.68 13.57 13.96
N SER A 450 -28.03 14.40 13.15
CA SER A 450 -28.17 15.86 13.22
C SER A 450 -29.59 16.33 12.86
N VAL A 451 -30.19 15.72 11.83
CA VAL A 451 -31.59 15.96 11.46
C VAL A 451 -32.53 15.51 12.58
N TYR A 452 -32.33 14.31 13.12
CA TYR A 452 -33.13 13.77 14.21
C TYR A 452 -33.11 14.68 15.46
N VAL A 453 -31.93 15.12 15.89
CA VAL A 453 -31.80 16.03 17.05
C VAL A 453 -32.52 17.35 16.77
N LYS A 454 -32.34 17.92 15.57
CA LYS A 454 -33.00 19.18 15.19
C LYS A 454 -34.53 19.06 15.12
N LEU A 455 -35.06 17.90 14.73
CA LEU A 455 -36.49 17.63 14.75
C LEU A 455 -37.01 17.43 16.17
N ARG A 456 -36.25 16.70 17.01
CA ARG A 456 -36.59 16.49 18.42
C ARG A 456 -36.62 17.80 19.20
N ASP A 457 -35.64 18.69 19.01
CA ASP A 457 -35.55 19.97 19.73
C ASP A 457 -36.61 21.01 19.27
N ARG A 458 -37.33 20.74 18.18
CA ARG A 458 -38.46 21.55 17.71
C ARG A 458 -39.80 21.19 18.35
N HIS A 459 -39.88 20.03 19.01
CA HIS A 459 -41.05 19.52 19.73
C HIS A 459 -40.79 19.55 21.23
#